data_AF-A0A1W9SWX5-F1
#
_entry.id   AF-A0A1W9SWX5-F1
#
_cell.length_a   1.000
_cell.length_b   1.000
_cell.length_c   1.000
_cell.angle_alpha   90.00
_cell.angle_beta   90.00
_cell.angle_gamma   90.00
#
_symmetry.space_group_name_H-M   'P 1'
#
loop_
_entity.id
_entity.type
_entity.pdbx_description
1 polymer ?
#
loop_
_entity_poly.entity_id
_entity_poly.type
_entity_poly.pdbx_seq_one_letter_code
_entity_poly.pdbx_strand_id
1 'polypeptide(L)'
;VRRMPEEHAGGKWLLRYQSASGQNGNLEVDINFMYRVPLWRVATMDSHPLGTWQVTDIQVMDIHELAAGKLTALLSRRKARDLFDSHRILHMDGLNFERLRIAFVVYGAMNRKDWRTVSIGDVDFDVAELASQLIPMLRPGAIQETQGAGNYGKMLVDECRQTLSAVLPFNSAERQFLDLLLDKTADETLQKCIQQQPLLEWKALNVRQYKGLS
;
A
#
# COMPACT_ATOMS: atom_id res chain seq x y z
N VAL A 1 27.49 3.58 4.38
CA VAL A 1 26.15 2.97 4.58
C VAL A 1 25.83 2.98 6.08
N ARG A 2 24.68 3.52 6.49
CA ARG A 2 24.26 3.53 7.91
C ARG A 2 22.98 2.73 8.08
N ARG A 3 22.98 1.73 8.96
CA ARG A 3 21.77 1.03 9.39
C ARG A 3 21.02 1.89 10.43
N MET A 4 19.73 2.10 10.24
CA MET A 4 18.85 2.73 11.23
C MET A 4 18.32 1.69 12.24
N PRO A 5 17.88 2.07 13.45
CA PRO A 5 17.41 1.12 14.46
C PRO A 5 16.29 0.21 13.95
N GLU A 6 16.27 -1.04 14.39
CA GLU A 6 15.24 -2.02 14.03
C GLU A 6 13.91 -1.68 14.70
N GLU A 7 12.84 -1.53 13.91
CA GLU A 7 11.49 -1.81 14.38
C GLU A 7 11.08 -3.20 13.85
N HIS A 8 11.07 -4.17 14.77
CA HIS A 8 10.48 -5.52 14.85
C HIS A 8 10.21 -6.41 13.60
N ALA A 9 10.33 -5.97 12.36
CA ALA A 9 9.94 -6.77 11.19
C ALA A 9 10.62 -6.39 9.86
N GLY A 10 11.77 -5.69 9.93
CA GLY A 10 12.46 -5.17 8.76
C GLY A 10 13.79 -4.48 9.08
N GLY A 11 14.30 -3.72 8.12
CA GLY A 11 15.47 -2.87 8.31
C GLY A 11 15.46 -1.67 7.39
N LYS A 12 16.06 -0.57 7.86
CA LYS A 12 16.21 0.67 7.11
C LYS A 12 17.69 1.03 6.98
N TRP A 13 18.15 1.32 5.78
CA TRP A 13 19.52 1.74 5.48
C TRP A 13 19.53 3.11 4.81
N LEU A 14 20.49 3.95 5.21
CA LEU A 14 20.77 5.23 4.58
C LEU A 14 22.10 5.12 3.81
N LEU A 15 22.02 5.26 2.49
CA LEU A 15 23.14 5.31 1.57
C LEU A 15 23.40 6.77 1.21
N ARG A 16 24.56 7.28 1.58
CA ARG A 16 24.99 8.63 1.18
C ARG A 16 25.76 8.54 -0.12
N TYR A 17 25.46 9.42 -1.06
CA TYR A 17 26.16 9.52 -2.33
C TYR A 17 26.37 10.99 -2.69
N GLN A 18 27.31 11.27 -3.60
CA GLN A 18 27.47 12.60 -4.17
C GLN A 18 26.71 12.64 -5.49
N SER A 19 25.82 13.63 -5.65
CA SER A 19 25.06 13.84 -6.88
C SER A 19 25.96 14.35 -8.01
N ALA A 20 25.46 14.28 -9.25
CA ALA A 20 26.14 14.85 -10.41
C ALA A 20 26.36 16.38 -10.31
N SER A 21 25.55 17.07 -9.48
CA SER A 21 25.72 18.51 -9.19
C SER A 21 26.70 18.78 -8.04
N GLY A 22 27.37 17.75 -7.50
CA GLY A 22 28.33 17.84 -6.41
C GLY A 22 27.70 17.94 -5.02
N GLN A 23 26.37 17.97 -4.91
CA GLN A 23 25.65 17.98 -3.63
C GLN A 23 25.57 16.59 -3.01
N ASN A 24 25.51 16.51 -1.68
CA ASN A 24 25.30 15.23 -1.00
C ASN A 24 23.83 14.81 -1.11
N GLY A 25 23.60 13.60 -1.63
CA GLY A 25 22.31 12.94 -1.70
C GLY A 25 22.21 11.79 -0.70
N ASN A 26 20.97 11.48 -0.33
CA ASN A 26 20.63 10.34 0.52
C ASN A 26 19.70 9.42 -0.27
N LEU A 27 19.98 8.11 -0.23
CA LEU A 27 19.10 7.06 -0.71
C LEU A 27 18.73 6.19 0.49
N GLU A 28 17.42 6.13 0.78
CA GLU A 28 16.87 5.28 1.83
C GLU A 28 16.45 3.94 1.23
N VAL A 29 16.87 2.85 1.86
CA VAL A 29 16.50 1.48 1.49
C VAL A 29 15.77 0.85 2.66
N ASP A 30 14.50 0.53 2.46
CA ASP A 30 13.66 -0.17 3.42
C ASP A 30 13.47 -1.63 2.98
N ILE A 31 13.75 -2.56 3.89
CA ILE A 31 13.50 -4.00 3.69
C ILE A 31 12.43 -4.42 4.68
N ASN A 32 11.39 -5.08 4.17
CA ASN A 32 10.31 -5.61 4.98
C ASN A 32 10.25 -7.13 4.83
N PHE A 33 10.55 -7.86 5.90
CA PHE A 33 10.57 -9.33 5.88
C PHE A 33 9.17 -9.94 5.94
N MET A 34 8.17 -9.14 6.28
CA MET A 34 6.81 -9.59 6.50
C MET A 34 6.02 -9.74 5.19
N TYR A 35 6.43 -9.03 4.13
CA TYR A 35 5.89 -9.16 2.76
C TYR A 35 6.74 -10.07 1.86
N ARG A 36 7.50 -11.01 2.43
CA ARG A 36 8.44 -11.86 1.67
C ARG A 36 7.78 -12.92 0.78
N VAL A 37 6.49 -13.22 1.00
CA VAL A 37 5.73 -14.18 0.19
C VAL A 37 4.66 -13.40 -0.59
N PRO A 38 4.88 -13.09 -1.87
CA PRO A 38 3.88 -12.41 -2.66
C PRO A 38 2.69 -13.35 -2.95
N LEU A 39 1.49 -12.79 -3.08
CA LEU A 39 0.28 -13.52 -3.45
C LEU A 39 0.35 -14.01 -4.91
N TRP A 40 1.04 -13.27 -5.77
CA TRP A 40 1.29 -13.68 -7.15
C TRP A 40 2.77 -13.59 -7.51
N ARG A 41 3.12 -14.15 -8.67
CA ARG A 41 4.49 -14.08 -9.18
C ARG A 41 4.87 -12.62 -9.40
N VAL A 42 6.07 -12.25 -8.93
CA VAL A 42 6.67 -10.94 -9.22
C VAL A 42 6.80 -10.72 -10.72
N ALA A 43 6.53 -9.50 -11.16
CA ALA A 43 6.75 -9.09 -12.54
C ALA A 43 8.20 -8.68 -12.76
N THR A 44 8.64 -8.70 -14.00
CA THR A 44 9.97 -8.21 -14.40
C THR A 44 9.75 -6.96 -15.25
N MET A 45 10.42 -5.86 -14.88
CA MET A 45 10.27 -4.56 -15.55
C MET A 45 11.62 -3.89 -15.72
N ASP A 46 11.76 -3.13 -16.79
CA ASP A 46 12.91 -2.26 -17.01
C ASP A 46 12.65 -0.87 -16.43
N SER A 47 13.70 -0.19 -16.00
CA SER A 47 13.60 1.21 -15.62
C SER A 47 13.30 2.09 -16.84
N HIS A 48 12.74 3.28 -16.62
CA HIS A 48 12.78 4.31 -17.65
C HIS A 48 14.24 4.67 -17.98
N PRO A 49 14.59 4.89 -19.25
CA PRO A 49 15.94 5.26 -19.64
C PRO A 49 16.29 6.68 -19.17
N LEU A 50 17.50 6.85 -18.65
CA LEU A 50 18.09 8.13 -18.26
C LEU A 50 19.36 8.35 -19.08
N GLY A 51 19.21 9.06 -20.21
CA GLY A 51 20.28 9.15 -21.21
C GLY A 51 20.62 7.77 -21.76
N THR A 52 21.88 7.35 -21.60
CA THR A 52 22.37 6.03 -22.00
C THR A 52 22.19 4.95 -20.93
N TRP A 53 21.66 5.30 -19.76
CA TRP A 53 21.53 4.37 -18.63
C TRP A 53 20.12 3.82 -18.58
N GLN A 54 20.02 2.50 -18.54
CA GLN A 54 18.78 1.79 -18.25
C GLN A 54 19.14 0.53 -17.48
N VAL A 55 18.40 0.25 -16.41
CA VAL A 55 18.51 -1.01 -15.68
C VAL A 55 17.38 -1.90 -16.18
N THR A 56 17.71 -3.09 -16.67
CA THR A 56 16.74 -4.07 -17.15
C THR A 56 16.50 -5.16 -16.11
N ASP A 57 15.43 -5.92 -16.31
CA ASP A 57 15.14 -7.16 -15.57
C ASP A 57 14.95 -6.99 -14.05
N ILE A 58 14.38 -5.84 -13.63
CA ILE A 58 14.12 -5.57 -12.22
C ILE A 58 12.87 -6.35 -11.78
N GLN A 59 13.01 -7.14 -10.71
CA GLN A 59 11.87 -7.80 -10.07
C GLN A 59 11.02 -6.76 -9.34
N VAL A 60 9.75 -6.66 -9.71
CA VAL A 60 8.77 -5.76 -9.10
C VAL A 60 7.55 -6.54 -8.64
N MET A 61 6.91 -6.05 -7.58
CA MET A 61 5.71 -6.67 -7.04
C MET A 61 4.55 -6.60 -8.06
N ASP A 62 3.66 -7.60 -8.04
CA ASP A 62 2.47 -7.62 -8.90
C ASP A 62 1.62 -6.35 -8.67
N ILE A 63 1.08 -5.80 -9.76
CA ILE A 63 0.34 -4.53 -9.75
C ILE A 63 -0.88 -4.55 -8.82
N HIS A 64 -1.53 -5.71 -8.65
CA HIS A 64 -2.69 -5.85 -7.77
C HIS A 64 -2.28 -5.79 -6.30
N GLU A 65 -1.13 -6.38 -5.94
CA GLU A 65 -0.57 -6.28 -4.60
C GLU A 65 -0.05 -4.88 -4.29
N LEU A 66 0.57 -4.21 -5.28
CA LEU A 66 0.97 -2.81 -5.16
C LEU A 66 -0.25 -1.92 -4.92
N ALA A 67 -1.31 -2.08 -5.71
CA ALA A 67 -2.54 -1.33 -5.56
C ALA A 67 -3.21 -1.59 -4.21
N ALA A 68 -3.32 -2.85 -3.78
CA ALA A 68 -3.85 -3.21 -2.48
C ALA A 68 -3.04 -2.61 -1.33
N GLY A 69 -1.71 -2.62 -1.41
CA GLY A 69 -0.82 -2.00 -0.43
C GLY A 69 -1.02 -0.48 -0.35
N LYS A 70 -1.13 0.21 -1.48
CA LYS A 70 -1.39 1.66 -1.55
C LYS A 70 -2.76 2.03 -0.96
N LEU A 71 -3.80 1.30 -1.36
CA LEU A 71 -5.14 1.46 -0.80
C LEU A 71 -5.16 1.20 0.71
N THR A 72 -4.42 0.19 1.16
CA THR A 72 -4.32 -0.16 2.57
C THR A 72 -3.63 0.96 3.38
N ALA A 73 -2.56 1.55 2.83
CA ALA A 73 -1.88 2.69 3.42
C ALA A 73 -2.79 3.93 3.48
N LEU A 74 -3.48 4.24 2.37
CA LEU A 74 -4.43 5.35 2.30
C LEU A 74 -5.51 5.25 3.38
N LEU A 75 -6.20 4.11 3.48
CA LEU A 75 -7.33 3.92 4.39
C LEU A 75 -6.91 3.77 5.87
N SER A 76 -5.62 3.56 6.14
CA SER A 76 -5.09 3.48 7.51
C SER A 76 -4.41 4.76 8.00
N ARG A 77 -3.82 5.56 7.10
CA ARG A 77 -3.03 6.76 7.47
C ARG A 77 -3.57 8.08 6.91
N ARG A 78 -4.41 8.03 5.87
CA ARG A 78 -5.04 9.18 5.20
C ARG A 78 -4.04 10.26 4.74
N LYS A 79 -2.93 9.85 4.11
CA LYS A 79 -1.89 10.78 3.63
C LYS A 79 -2.14 11.24 2.20
N ALA A 80 -1.80 12.50 1.90
CA ALA A 80 -2.00 13.09 0.58
C ALA A 80 -1.25 12.34 -0.54
N ARG A 81 -0.04 11.84 -0.23
CA ARG A 81 0.74 11.01 -1.17
C ARG A 81 0.12 9.64 -1.39
N ASP A 82 -0.41 9.01 -0.34
CA ASP A 82 -1.11 7.73 -0.46
C ASP A 82 -2.38 7.88 -1.30
N LEU A 83 -3.09 9.03 -1.20
CA LEU A 83 -4.25 9.35 -2.03
C LEU A 83 -3.84 9.47 -3.50
N PHE A 84 -2.80 10.25 -3.79
CA PHE A 84 -2.29 10.41 -5.15
C PHE A 84 -1.82 9.07 -5.73
N ASP A 85 -1.02 8.30 -5.00
CA ASP A 85 -0.51 7.02 -5.47
C ASP A 85 -1.64 6.01 -5.70
N SER A 86 -2.63 5.98 -4.81
CA SER A 86 -3.82 5.11 -4.94
C SER A 86 -4.65 5.51 -6.16
N HIS A 87 -4.90 6.80 -6.34
CA HIS A 87 -5.57 7.31 -7.53
C HIS A 87 -4.82 6.91 -8.81
N ARG A 88 -3.50 7.14 -8.85
CA ARG A 88 -2.68 6.85 -10.04
C ARG A 88 -2.65 5.36 -10.36
N ILE A 89 -2.42 4.49 -9.37
CA ILE A 89 -2.30 3.05 -9.61
C ILE A 89 -3.63 2.44 -10.07
N LEU A 90 -4.75 2.93 -9.56
CA LEU A 90 -6.09 2.49 -9.96
C LEU A 90 -6.43 2.83 -11.43
N HIS A 91 -5.77 3.83 -12.01
CA HIS A 91 -5.92 4.21 -13.41
C HIS A 91 -4.82 3.63 -14.32
N MET A 92 -3.96 2.75 -13.81
CA MET A 92 -2.98 2.04 -14.63
C MET A 92 -3.64 0.87 -15.35
N ASP A 93 -3.17 0.61 -16.56
CA ASP A 93 -3.58 -0.58 -17.33
C ASP A 93 -3.14 -1.87 -16.63
N GLY A 94 -3.90 -2.95 -16.86
CA GLY A 94 -3.56 -4.28 -16.36
C GLY A 94 -4.11 -4.64 -14.98
N LEU A 95 -4.88 -3.74 -14.35
CA LEU A 95 -5.62 -4.06 -13.13
C LEU A 95 -6.88 -4.89 -13.43
N ASN A 96 -6.91 -6.10 -12.91
CA ASN A 96 -8.10 -6.93 -12.78
C ASN A 96 -8.72 -6.70 -11.40
N PHE A 97 -9.96 -6.22 -11.37
CA PHE A 97 -10.63 -5.86 -10.11
C PHE A 97 -10.94 -7.04 -9.20
N GLU A 98 -11.10 -8.27 -9.72
CA GLU A 98 -11.30 -9.46 -8.90
C GLU A 98 -10.01 -9.82 -8.13
N ARG A 99 -8.86 -9.80 -8.83
CA ARG A 99 -7.55 -10.00 -8.20
C ARG A 99 -7.23 -8.88 -7.21
N LEU A 100 -7.52 -7.62 -7.57
CA LEU A 100 -7.37 -6.48 -6.67
C LEU A 100 -8.21 -6.64 -5.41
N ARG A 101 -9.45 -7.13 -5.53
CA ARG A 101 -10.35 -7.36 -4.39
C ARG A 101 -9.78 -8.38 -3.42
N ILE A 102 -9.24 -9.50 -3.93
CA ILE A 102 -8.56 -10.51 -3.11
C ILE A 102 -7.35 -9.88 -2.40
N ALA A 103 -6.49 -9.20 -3.14
CA ALA A 103 -5.30 -8.54 -2.59
C ALA A 103 -5.68 -7.53 -1.51
N PHE A 104 -6.73 -6.73 -1.75
CA PHE A 104 -7.22 -5.70 -0.83
C PHE A 104 -7.70 -6.30 0.50
N VAL A 105 -8.42 -7.41 0.47
CA VAL A 105 -8.87 -8.11 1.68
C VAL A 105 -7.68 -8.70 2.44
N VAL A 106 -6.74 -9.34 1.74
CA VAL A 106 -5.55 -9.96 2.35
C VAL A 106 -4.60 -8.94 2.94
N TYR A 107 -4.22 -7.89 2.21
CA TYR A 107 -3.36 -6.82 2.71
C TYR A 107 -4.03 -6.02 3.82
N GLY A 108 -5.33 -5.81 3.71
CA GLY A 108 -6.14 -5.17 4.74
C GLY A 108 -6.19 -5.95 6.04
N ALA A 109 -6.37 -7.27 5.96
CA ALA A 109 -6.33 -8.18 7.09
C ALA A 109 -5.01 -8.11 7.88
N MET A 110 -3.90 -7.82 7.20
CA MET A 110 -2.58 -7.63 7.82
C MET A 110 -2.44 -6.28 8.56
N ASN A 111 -3.36 -5.34 8.35
CA ASN A 111 -3.28 -4.00 8.95
C ASN A 111 -3.51 -4.03 10.47
N ARG A 112 -2.98 -3.03 11.17
CA ARG A 112 -3.27 -2.81 12.59
C ARG A 112 -4.72 -2.38 12.80
N LYS A 113 -5.26 -1.52 11.94
CA LYS A 113 -6.68 -1.11 11.93
C LYS A 113 -7.57 -2.34 11.74
N ASP A 114 -8.70 -2.40 12.42
CA ASP A 114 -9.73 -3.42 12.15
C ASP A 114 -10.29 -3.19 10.75
N TRP A 115 -9.90 -4.07 9.81
CA TRP A 115 -10.23 -3.90 8.40
C TRP A 115 -11.74 -3.97 8.12
N ARG A 116 -12.52 -4.58 9.02
CA ARG A 116 -13.99 -4.68 8.90
C ARG A 116 -14.68 -3.33 9.02
N THR A 117 -14.00 -2.34 9.62
CA THR A 117 -14.51 -0.98 9.82
C THR A 117 -14.24 -0.04 8.64
N VAL A 118 -13.42 -0.48 7.68
CA VAL A 118 -13.00 0.35 6.55
C VAL A 118 -14.18 0.62 5.62
N SER A 119 -14.31 1.87 5.19
CA SER A 119 -15.36 2.30 4.26
C SER A 119 -14.82 3.22 3.17
N ILE A 120 -15.58 3.38 2.09
CA ILE A 120 -15.27 4.35 1.02
C ILE A 120 -15.17 5.79 1.57
N GLY A 121 -15.94 6.09 2.62
CA GLY A 121 -15.89 7.38 3.31
C GLY A 121 -14.58 7.66 4.05
N ASP A 122 -13.74 6.64 4.29
CA ASP A 122 -12.42 6.84 4.91
C ASP A 122 -11.40 7.50 3.97
N VAL A 123 -11.69 7.57 2.66
CA VAL A 123 -10.87 8.31 1.69
C VAL A 123 -11.15 9.78 1.83
N ASP A 124 -10.13 10.53 2.26
CA ASP A 124 -10.19 11.97 2.44
C ASP A 124 -8.78 12.57 2.33
N PHE A 125 -8.69 13.90 2.37
CA PHE A 125 -7.42 14.62 2.35
C PHE A 125 -7.44 15.86 3.24
N ASP A 126 -6.27 16.22 3.76
CA ASP A 126 -6.05 17.53 4.36
C ASP A 126 -5.44 18.49 3.32
N VAL A 127 -6.02 19.68 3.20
CA VAL A 127 -5.60 20.68 2.18
C VAL A 127 -4.18 21.18 2.47
N ALA A 128 -3.81 21.38 3.73
CA ALA A 128 -2.49 21.87 4.11
C ALA A 128 -1.42 20.79 3.92
N GLU A 129 -1.72 19.53 4.24
CA GLU A 129 -0.86 18.39 3.95
C GLU A 129 -0.68 18.23 2.42
N LEU A 130 -1.75 18.32 1.64
CA LEU A 130 -1.68 18.25 0.18
C LEU A 130 -0.78 19.36 -0.38
N ALA A 131 -0.94 20.59 0.10
CA ALA A 131 -0.14 21.73 -0.35
C ALA A 131 1.34 21.63 0.01
N SER A 132 1.66 21.09 1.19
CA SER A 132 3.05 21.03 1.68
C SER A 132 3.79 19.75 1.27
N GLN A 133 3.10 18.62 1.14
CA GLN A 133 3.72 17.31 0.95
C GLN A 133 3.58 16.74 -0.47
N LEU A 134 2.49 17.06 -1.17
CA LEU A 134 2.20 16.51 -2.50
C LEU A 134 2.51 17.52 -3.61
N ILE A 135 1.95 18.73 -3.55
CA ILE A 135 2.08 19.75 -4.61
C ILE A 135 3.51 19.97 -5.08
N PRO A 136 4.53 20.12 -4.20
CA PRO A 136 5.90 20.36 -4.63
C PRO A 136 6.52 19.21 -5.44
N MET A 137 5.92 18.02 -5.39
CA MET A 137 6.38 16.80 -6.09
C MET A 137 5.66 16.58 -7.42
N LEU A 138 4.61 17.36 -7.71
CA LEU A 138 3.86 17.24 -8.94
C LEU A 138 4.56 17.98 -10.09
N ARG A 139 4.25 17.57 -11.32
CA ARG A 139 4.72 18.28 -12.51
C ARG A 139 4.16 19.70 -12.51
N PRO A 140 4.94 20.71 -12.95
CA PRO A 140 4.42 22.06 -13.16
C PRO A 140 3.15 22.02 -14.01
N GLY A 141 2.10 22.73 -13.58
CA GLY A 141 0.82 22.81 -14.30
C GLY A 141 -0.26 21.83 -13.84
N ALA A 142 0.08 20.73 -13.15
CA ALA A 142 -0.88 19.70 -12.73
C ALA A 142 -2.06 20.23 -11.89
N ILE A 143 -1.88 21.36 -11.20
CA ILE A 143 -2.89 21.98 -10.32
C ILE A 143 -3.58 23.17 -11.00
N GLN A 144 -2.99 23.71 -12.07
CA GLN A 144 -3.57 24.82 -12.81
C GLN A 144 -4.84 24.36 -13.55
N GLU A 145 -4.84 23.12 -14.04
CA GLU A 145 -5.98 22.47 -14.69
C GLU A 145 -7.20 22.38 -13.76
N THR A 146 -6.99 22.15 -12.46
CA THR A 146 -8.06 22.00 -11.48
C THR A 146 -8.39 23.28 -10.72
N GLN A 147 -7.81 24.43 -11.09
CA GLN A 147 -8.03 25.73 -10.43
C GLN A 147 -7.71 25.71 -8.91
N GLY A 148 -6.67 24.97 -8.52
CA GLY A 148 -6.13 25.01 -7.16
C GLY A 148 -6.14 23.68 -6.39
N ALA A 149 -5.41 23.69 -5.28
CA ALA A 149 -5.10 22.52 -4.45
C ALA A 149 -6.33 21.78 -3.91
N GLY A 150 -7.33 22.53 -3.44
CA GLY A 150 -8.55 21.94 -2.86
C GLY A 150 -9.39 21.19 -3.89
N ASN A 151 -9.54 21.75 -5.09
CA ASN A 151 -10.28 21.12 -6.17
C ASN A 151 -9.53 19.89 -6.72
N TYR A 152 -8.19 19.99 -6.81
CA TYR A 152 -7.34 18.85 -7.15
C TYR A 152 -7.54 17.68 -6.18
N GLY A 153 -7.45 17.95 -4.86
CA GLY A 153 -7.67 16.94 -3.84
C GLY A 153 -9.06 16.32 -3.89
N LYS A 154 -10.11 17.14 -4.09
CA LYS A 154 -11.50 16.65 -4.24
C LYS A 154 -11.65 15.71 -5.43
N MET A 155 -11.12 16.08 -6.59
CA MET A 155 -11.12 15.22 -7.78
C MET A 155 -10.45 13.87 -7.50
N LEU A 156 -9.27 13.87 -6.86
CA LEU A 156 -8.59 12.62 -6.47
C LEU A 156 -9.44 11.77 -5.53
N VAL A 157 -10.09 12.39 -4.53
CA VAL A 157 -11.00 11.69 -3.61
C VAL A 157 -12.17 11.08 -4.35
N ASP A 158 -12.86 11.86 -5.19
CA ASP A 158 -14.07 11.43 -5.88
C ASP A 158 -13.79 10.25 -6.82
N GLU A 159 -12.72 10.33 -7.62
CA GLU A 159 -12.32 9.26 -8.54
C GLU A 159 -11.82 8.01 -7.79
N CYS A 160 -11.08 8.20 -6.69
CA CYS A 160 -10.63 7.08 -5.87
C CYS A 160 -11.81 6.38 -5.18
N ARG A 161 -12.79 7.14 -4.68
CA ARG A 161 -14.03 6.60 -4.07
C ARG A 161 -14.88 5.85 -5.08
N GLN A 162 -15.02 6.40 -6.29
CA GLN A 162 -15.73 5.72 -7.38
C GLN A 162 -15.08 4.37 -7.70
N THR A 163 -13.76 4.32 -7.81
CA THR A 163 -13.06 3.07 -8.15
C THR A 163 -13.06 2.07 -6.99
N LEU A 164 -12.99 2.54 -5.74
CA LEU A 164 -13.08 1.69 -4.55
C LEU A 164 -14.41 0.96 -4.42
N SER A 165 -15.47 1.41 -5.09
CA SER A 165 -16.75 0.68 -5.15
C SER A 165 -16.63 -0.72 -5.77
N ALA A 166 -15.56 -1.00 -6.51
CA ALA A 166 -15.28 -2.34 -7.02
C ALA A 166 -14.80 -3.32 -5.93
N VAL A 167 -14.17 -2.83 -4.86
CA VAL A 167 -13.60 -3.65 -3.78
C VAL A 167 -14.34 -3.51 -2.45
N LEU A 168 -15.18 -2.49 -2.31
CA LEU A 168 -16.05 -2.25 -1.15
C LEU A 168 -17.51 -2.06 -1.59
N PRO A 169 -18.50 -2.48 -0.78
CA PRO A 169 -18.36 -3.12 0.53
C PRO A 169 -17.89 -4.58 0.42
N PHE A 170 -17.39 -5.13 1.53
CA PHE A 170 -17.04 -6.55 1.62
C PHE A 170 -18.28 -7.43 1.49
N ASN A 171 -18.16 -8.52 0.73
CA ASN A 171 -19.19 -9.55 0.63
C ASN A 171 -19.20 -10.45 1.88
N SER A 172 -20.14 -11.39 1.95
CA SER A 172 -20.30 -12.28 3.11
C SER A 172 -19.07 -13.17 3.35
N ALA A 173 -18.46 -13.72 2.29
CA ALA A 173 -17.28 -14.58 2.39
C ALA A 173 -16.05 -13.80 2.88
N GLU A 174 -15.87 -12.57 2.40
CA GLU A 174 -14.77 -11.69 2.82
C GLU A 174 -14.91 -11.23 4.26
N ARG A 175 -16.15 -10.89 4.68
CA ARG A 175 -16.44 -10.59 6.09
C ARG A 175 -16.16 -11.80 6.97
N GLN A 176 -16.61 -12.98 6.56
CA GLN A 176 -16.35 -14.23 7.27
C GLN A 176 -14.84 -14.51 7.38
N PHE A 177 -14.06 -14.29 6.32
CA PHE A 177 -12.62 -14.41 6.37
C PHE A 177 -11.99 -13.46 7.41
N LEU A 178 -12.38 -12.19 7.40
CA LEU A 178 -11.89 -11.20 8.37
C LEU A 178 -12.32 -11.55 9.81
N ASP A 179 -13.54 -12.02 10.00
CA ASP A 179 -14.07 -12.46 11.29
C ASP A 179 -13.35 -13.71 11.79
N LEU A 180 -13.08 -14.71 10.96
CA LEU A 180 -12.32 -15.89 11.35
C LEU A 180 -10.87 -15.55 11.72
N LEU A 181 -10.25 -14.62 11.00
CA LEU A 181 -8.90 -14.15 11.31
C LEU A 181 -8.85 -13.39 12.66
N LEU A 182 -9.86 -12.58 12.96
CA LEU A 182 -9.86 -11.69 14.13
C LEU A 182 -10.57 -12.29 15.35
N ASP A 183 -11.59 -13.12 15.20
CA ASP A 183 -12.52 -13.47 16.30
C ASP A 183 -12.48 -14.93 16.77
N LYS A 184 -12.14 -15.96 15.96
CA LYS A 184 -11.97 -17.36 16.43
C LYS A 184 -11.48 -18.36 15.36
N THR A 185 -10.63 -19.29 15.81
CA THR A 185 -10.23 -20.60 15.21
C THR A 185 -10.43 -20.73 13.71
N ALA A 186 -9.38 -20.43 12.95
CA ALA A 186 -9.31 -20.76 11.54
C ALA A 186 -9.53 -22.27 11.31
N ASP A 187 -10.40 -22.59 10.35
CA ASP A 187 -10.48 -23.88 9.63
C ASP A 187 -9.06 -24.29 9.17
N GLU A 188 -8.76 -25.60 9.10
CA GLU A 188 -7.48 -26.13 8.59
C GLU A 188 -7.03 -25.47 7.26
N THR A 189 -7.98 -25.17 6.37
CA THR A 189 -7.75 -24.49 5.09
C THR A 189 -7.30 -23.05 5.28
N LEU A 190 -7.98 -22.32 6.17
CA LEU A 190 -7.62 -20.94 6.51
C LEU A 190 -6.30 -20.90 7.30
N GLN A 191 -6.02 -21.90 8.15
CA GLN A 191 -4.73 -22.05 8.84
C GLN A 191 -3.59 -22.27 7.86
N LYS A 192 -3.77 -23.10 6.83
CA LYS A 192 -2.76 -23.29 5.78
C LYS A 192 -2.49 -21.99 5.01
N CYS A 193 -3.53 -21.24 4.65
CA CYS A 193 -3.36 -19.93 4.01
C CYS A 193 -2.66 -18.91 4.91
N ILE A 194 -2.98 -18.89 6.21
CA ILE A 194 -2.34 -18.02 7.21
C ILE A 194 -0.87 -18.41 7.41
N GLN A 195 -0.55 -19.70 7.52
CA GLN A 195 0.83 -20.20 7.69
C GLN A 195 1.73 -19.89 6.49
N GLN A 196 1.16 -19.80 5.29
CA GLN A 196 1.90 -19.40 4.09
C GLN A 196 2.17 -17.89 4.03
N GLN A 197 1.49 -17.08 4.85
CA GLN A 197 1.55 -15.62 4.84
C GLN A 197 1.99 -15.06 6.20
N PRO A 198 3.27 -14.68 6.36
CA PRO A 198 3.86 -14.33 7.66
C PRO A 198 3.14 -13.21 8.42
N LEU A 199 2.56 -12.23 7.71
CA LEU A 199 1.78 -11.16 8.32
C LEU A 199 0.44 -11.61 8.88
N LEU A 200 -0.23 -12.54 8.19
CA LEU A 200 -1.50 -13.08 8.68
C LEU A 200 -1.26 -13.91 9.93
N GLU A 201 -0.18 -14.70 9.96
CA GLU A 201 0.24 -15.44 11.16
C GLU A 201 0.54 -14.50 12.33
N TRP A 202 1.35 -13.46 12.09
CA TRP A 202 1.66 -12.46 13.11
C TRP A 202 0.41 -11.71 13.60
N LYS A 203 -0.52 -11.35 12.71
CA LYS A 203 -1.79 -10.72 13.08
C LYS A 203 -2.63 -11.66 13.96
N ALA A 204 -2.79 -12.91 13.55
CA ALA A 204 -3.56 -13.91 14.28
C ALA A 204 -2.98 -14.13 15.70
N LEU A 205 -1.64 -14.23 15.81
CA LEU A 205 -0.95 -14.36 17.10
C LEU A 205 -1.19 -13.16 18.02
N ASN A 206 -1.04 -11.93 17.52
CA ASN A 206 -1.29 -10.73 18.32
C ASN A 206 -2.73 -10.61 18.80
N VAL A 207 -3.68 -10.97 17.94
CA VAL A 207 -5.10 -10.92 18.30
C VAL A 207 -5.44 -11.97 19.37
N ARG A 208 -4.86 -13.18 19.28
CA ARG A 208 -4.98 -14.20 20.33
C ARG A 208 -4.40 -13.73 21.67
N GLN A 209 -3.19 -13.17 21.65
CA GLN A 209 -2.55 -12.62 22.85
C GLN A 209 -3.37 -11.49 23.48
N TYR A 210 -3.86 -10.55 22.65
CA TYR A 210 -4.69 -9.43 23.11
C TYR A 210 -6.01 -9.91 23.75
N LYS A 211 -6.59 -11.01 23.23
CA LYS A 211 -7.84 -11.59 23.73
C LYS A 211 -7.65 -12.61 24.86
N GLY A 212 -6.42 -12.89 25.29
CA GLY A 212 -6.14 -13.88 26.35
C GLY A 212 -6.46 -15.32 25.96
N LEU A 213 -6.48 -15.63 24.66
CA LEU A 213 -6.72 -16.97 24.14
C LEU A 213 -5.36 -17.64 23.93
N SER A 214 -4.96 -18.54 24.84
CA SER A 214 -3.77 -19.39 24.70
C SER A 214 -3.96 -20.46 23.64
#